data_AF-A0A174LR38-F1
#
_entry.id   AF-A0A174LR38-F1
#
_cell.length_a   1.000
_cell.length_b   1.000
_cell.length_c   1.000
_cell.angle_alpha   90.00
_cell.angle_beta   90.00
_cell.angle_gamma   90.00
#
_symmetry.space_group_name_H-M   'P 1'
#
loop_
_entity.id
_entity.type
_entity.pdbx_description
1 polymer ?
#
loop_
_entity_poly.entity_id
_entity_poly.type
_entity_poly.pdbx_seq_one_letter_code
_entity_poly.pdbx_strand_id
1 'polypeptide(L)'
;MERISFDFGEKRHVRMTVKITSGEDLPFLIRTAKWELLDESGIIEDSGDCMIEEHDLDAYINPLKSESYTLRYIYEVADEIWVDKLRVVVS
;
A
#
# COMPACT_ATOMS: atom_id res chain seq x y z
N MET A 1 -9.00 -5.51 -7.89
CA MET A 1 -8.44 -5.34 -6.53
C MET A 1 -7.47 -6.47 -6.31
N GLU A 2 -6.19 -6.15 -6.20
CA GLU A 2 -5.14 -7.15 -6.00
C GLU A 2 -5.26 -7.77 -4.59
N ARG A 3 -4.81 -9.03 -4.48
CA ARG A 3 -4.83 -9.79 -3.22
C ARG A 3 -3.46 -10.37 -2.95
N ILE A 4 -3.04 -10.30 -1.69
CA ILE A 4 -1.82 -10.90 -1.20
C ILE A 4 -2.13 -11.80 0.01
N SER A 5 -1.43 -12.92 0.13
CA SER A 5 -1.52 -13.83 1.28
C SER A 5 -0.33 -13.66 2.19
N PHE A 6 -0.59 -13.70 3.49
CA PHE A 6 0.39 -13.65 4.58
C PHE A 6 0.19 -14.86 5.49
N ASP A 7 1.28 -15.38 6.02
CA ASP A 7 1.24 -16.32 7.14
C ASP A 7 1.13 -15.52 8.45
N PHE A 8 0.40 -16.06 9.42
CA PHE A 8 0.28 -15.41 10.73
C PHE A 8 1.65 -15.15 11.39
N GLY A 9 1.90 -13.90 11.77
CA GLY A 9 3.18 -13.45 12.34
C GLY A 9 4.26 -13.12 11.31
N GLU A 10 3.96 -13.23 10.01
CA GLU A 10 4.86 -12.79 8.94
C GLU A 10 4.92 -11.27 8.87
N LYS A 11 6.14 -10.73 8.86
CA LYS A 11 6.42 -9.32 8.58
C LYS A 11 7.20 -9.22 7.28
N ARG A 12 6.67 -8.47 6.30
CA ARG A 12 7.31 -8.37 4.98
C ARG A 12 7.04 -7.04 4.29
N HIS A 13 7.84 -6.79 3.26
CA HIS A 13 7.67 -5.67 2.37
C HIS A 13 6.61 -5.99 1.31
N VAL A 14 5.64 -5.09 1.15
CA VAL A 14 4.62 -5.13 0.08
C VAL A 14 4.90 -3.95 -0.84
N ARG A 15 5.31 -4.27 -2.07
CA ARG A 15 5.65 -3.30 -3.10
C ARG A 15 4.49 -3.09 -4.06
N MET A 16 4.23 -1.85 -4.39
CA MET A 16 3.25 -1.45 -5.41
C MET A 16 3.90 -0.47 -6.39
N THR A 17 3.86 -0.81 -7.68
CA THR A 17 4.36 0.07 -8.74
C THR A 17 3.22 0.97 -9.21
N VAL A 18 3.39 2.29 -9.03
CA VAL A 18 2.44 3.28 -9.53
C VAL A 18 2.58 3.34 -11.05
N LYS A 19 1.45 3.24 -11.77
CA LYS A 19 1.40 3.38 -13.23
C LYS A 19 0.35 4.40 -13.62
N ILE A 20 0.73 5.39 -14.41
CA ILE A 20 -0.22 6.36 -14.97
C ILE A 20 -0.89 5.75 -16.20
N THR A 21 -2.20 5.49 -16.10
CA THR A 21 -2.98 4.83 -17.16
C THR A 21 -3.30 5.74 -18.36
N SER A 22 -2.91 7.02 -18.34
CA SER A 22 -3.20 7.99 -19.41
C SER A 22 -2.42 7.77 -20.72
N GLY A 23 -1.66 6.68 -20.86
CA GLY A 23 -1.09 6.24 -22.14
C GLY A 23 0.17 6.99 -22.60
N GLU A 24 0.51 8.11 -21.96
CA GLU A 24 1.80 8.78 -22.12
C GLU A 24 2.70 8.42 -20.93
N ASP A 25 3.93 8.01 -21.23
CA ASP A 25 5.02 7.78 -20.27
C ASP A 25 5.53 9.14 -19.76
N LEU A 26 4.63 9.92 -19.16
CA LEU A 26 4.97 11.21 -18.61
C LEU A 26 5.78 11.00 -17.33
N PRO A 27 6.94 11.63 -17.19
CA PRO A 27 7.72 11.53 -15.97
C PRO A 27 6.90 12.14 -14.82
N PHE A 28 6.61 11.34 -13.81
CA PHE A 28 5.92 11.77 -12.60
C PHE A 28 6.81 11.52 -11.38
N LEU A 29 6.66 12.38 -10.37
CA LEU A 29 7.37 12.26 -9.12
C LEU A 29 6.36 12.04 -8.01
N ILE A 30 6.58 10.98 -7.24
CA ILE A 30 5.86 10.76 -5.99
C ILE A 30 6.52 11.61 -4.91
N ARG A 31 5.81 12.62 -4.40
CA ARG A 31 6.34 13.56 -3.41
C ARG A 31 6.37 12.96 -2.01
N THR A 32 5.26 12.33 -1.63
CA THR A 32 5.08 11.68 -0.33
C THR A 32 4.25 10.43 -0.51
N ALA A 33 4.46 9.45 0.36
CA ALA A 33 3.70 8.22 0.34
C ALA A 33 3.63 7.62 1.74
N LYS A 34 2.45 7.15 2.12
CA LYS A 34 2.14 6.52 3.39
C LYS A 34 1.27 5.30 3.16
N TRP A 35 1.30 4.38 4.10
CA TRP A 35 0.45 3.22 4.08
C TRP A 35 -0.33 3.08 5.39
N GLU A 36 -1.52 2.50 5.28
CA GLU A 36 -2.38 2.18 6.42
C GLU A 36 -2.92 0.77 6.22
N LEU A 37 -2.81 -0.05 7.26
CA LEU A 37 -3.36 -1.38 7.30
C LEU A 37 -4.65 -1.36 8.11
N LEU A 38 -5.77 -1.66 7.46
CA LEU A 38 -7.10 -1.63 8.09
C LEU A 38 -7.63 -3.05 8.28
N ASP A 39 -8.18 -3.32 9.45
CA ASP A 39 -8.90 -4.56 9.74
C ASP A 39 -10.24 -4.67 8.99
N GLU A 40 -10.95 -5.79 9.14
CA GLU A 40 -12.27 -5.98 8.49
C GLU A 40 -13.33 -4.95 8.95
N SER A 41 -13.15 -4.34 10.12
CA SER A 41 -14.04 -3.30 10.66
C SER A 41 -13.71 -1.91 10.13
N GLY A 42 -12.62 -1.76 9.36
CA GLY A 42 -12.14 -0.48 8.83
C GLY A 42 -11.39 0.36 9.87
N ILE A 43 -10.91 -0.25 10.95
CA ILE A 43 -10.05 0.40 11.94
C ILE A 43 -8.60 0.23 11.50
N ILE A 44 -7.81 1.30 11.61
CA ILE A 44 -6.38 1.25 11.33
C ILE A 44 -5.71 0.41 12.42
N GLU A 45 -5.20 -0.76 12.05
CA GLU A 45 -4.39 -1.61 12.91
C GLU A 45 -2.95 -1.08 12.99
N ASP A 46 -2.40 -0.67 11.84
CA ASP A 46 -1.04 -0.17 11.75
C ASP A 46 -0.90 0.85 10.62
N SER A 47 0.08 1.74 10.71
CA SER A 47 0.38 2.71 9.65
C SER A 47 1.85 3.12 9.65
N GLY A 48 2.32 3.61 8.52
CA GLY A 48 3.69 4.06 8.37
C GLY A 48 3.93 4.83 7.08
N ASP A 49 5.16 5.28 6.91
CA ASP A 49 5.60 5.89 5.67
C ASP A 49 6.03 4.81 4.68
N CYS A 50 5.77 5.03 3.38
CA CYS A 50 6.29 4.17 2.33
C CYS A 50 7.72 4.58 2.00
N MET A 51 8.57 3.59 1.71
CA MET A 51 9.82 3.87 1.01
C MET A 51 9.53 4.04 -0.47
N ILE A 52 9.93 5.18 -1.03
CA ILE A 52 9.71 5.53 -2.44
C ILE A 52 11.00 5.21 -3.20
N GLU A 53 10.94 4.25 -4.11
CA GLU A 53 12.02 3.93 -5.06
C GLU A 53 11.52 4.24 -6.47
N GLU A 54 11.84 5.43 -7.00
CA GLU A 54 11.36 5.94 -8.29
C GLU A 54 9.82 5.98 -8.40
N HIS A 55 9.22 4.90 -8.92
CA HIS A 55 7.77 4.73 -9.10
C HIS A 55 7.19 3.61 -8.24
N ASP A 56 8.01 2.99 -7.40
CA ASP A 56 7.63 1.91 -6.50
C ASP A 56 7.42 2.42 -5.07
N LEU A 57 6.30 2.01 -4.49
CA LEU A 57 5.94 2.23 -3.10
C LEU A 57 6.12 0.95 -2.31
N ASP A 58 7.03 0.98 -1.35
CA ASP A 58 7.31 -0.15 -0.48
C ASP A 58 6.74 0.11 0.92
N ALA A 59 5.82 -0.77 1.35
CA ALA A 59 5.21 -0.76 2.67
C ALA A 59 5.68 -1.97 3.50
N TYR A 60 6.25 -1.71 4.67
CA TYR A 60 6.72 -2.76 5.57
C TYR A 60 5.70 -3.04 6.67
N ILE A 61 4.85 -4.06 6.46
CA ILE A 61 3.68 -4.33 7.30
C ILE A 61 3.81 -5.62 8.12
N ASN A 62 3.15 -5.64 9.27
CA ASN A 62 3.04 -6.81 10.14
C ASN A 62 1.58 -6.97 10.64
N PRO A 63 0.71 -7.65 9.88
CA PRO A 63 -0.65 -7.91 10.35
C PRO A 63 -0.63 -8.83 11.58
N LEU A 64 -1.33 -8.44 12.64
CA LEU A 64 -1.23 -9.08 13.96
C LEU A 64 -2.33 -10.11 14.24
N LYS A 65 -3.29 -10.30 13.34
CA LYS A 65 -4.39 -11.26 13.48
C LYS A 65 -4.59 -12.05 12.19
N SER A 66 -5.12 -13.26 12.32
CA SER A 66 -5.50 -14.11 11.19
C SER A 66 -6.86 -13.68 10.62
N GLU A 67 -6.88 -12.53 9.93
CA GLU A 67 -8.09 -11.99 9.30
C GLU A 67 -7.79 -11.37 7.91
N SER A 68 -8.82 -10.78 7.28
CA SER A 68 -8.64 -9.99 6.07
C SER A 68 -8.36 -8.53 6.42
N TYR A 69 -7.36 -7.95 5.79
CA TYR A 69 -7.05 -6.53 5.91
C TYR A 69 -7.16 -5.81 4.57
N THR A 70 -7.33 -4.50 4.64
CA THR A 70 -7.17 -3.59 3.52
C THR A 70 -5.92 -2.76 3.73
N LEU A 71 -4.89 -3.00 2.92
CA LEU A 71 -3.72 -2.14 2.85
C LEU A 71 -4.02 -0.97 1.91
N ARG A 72 -3.98 0.24 2.42
CA ARG A 72 -4.12 1.48 1.65
C ARG A 72 -2.76 2.10 1.43
N TYR A 73 -2.46 2.48 0.20
CA TYR A 73 -1.35 3.36 -0.14
C TYR A 73 -1.92 4.73 -0.43
N ILE A 74 -1.46 5.75 0.29
CA ILE A 74 -1.86 7.13 0.14
C ILE A 74 -0.62 7.89 -0.30
N TYR A 75 -0.61 8.40 -1.51
CA TYR A 75 0.56 9.03 -2.09
C TYR A 75 0.21 10.27 -2.90
N GLU A 76 1.15 11.21 -2.94
CA GLU A 76 0.98 12.49 -3.62
C GLU A 76 1.81 12.52 -4.89
N VAL A 77 1.14 12.79 -6.02
CA VAL A 77 1.77 13.00 -7.33
C VAL A 77 1.38 14.38 -7.80
N ALA A 78 2.39 15.23 -8.08
CA ALA A 78 2.20 16.64 -8.40
C ALA A 78 1.45 17.43 -7.30
N ASP A 79 0.14 17.65 -7.45
CA ASP A 79 -0.76 18.32 -6.49
C ASP A 79 -2.00 17.44 -6.18
N GLU A 80 -1.96 16.17 -6.60
CA GLU A 80 -3.06 15.22 -6.49
C GLU A 80 -2.71 14.13 -5.47
N ILE A 81 -3.67 13.83 -4.59
CA ILE A 81 -3.57 12.74 -3.62
C ILE A 81 -4.29 11.52 -4.21
N TRP A 82 -3.55 10.44 -4.36
CA TRP A 82 -4.03 9.16 -4.86
C TRP A 82 -4.14 8.16 -3.73
N VAL A 83 -5.12 7.26 -3.83
CA VAL A 83 -5.35 6.21 -2.84
C VAL A 83 -5.57 4.88 -3.56
N ASP A 84 -4.61 3.98 -3.41
CA ASP A 84 -4.69 2.62 -3.90
C ASP A 84 -4.96 1.65 -2.75
N LYS A 85 -5.67 0.56 -3.07
CA LYS A 85 -6.11 -0.42 -2.07
C LYS A 85 -5.78 -1.83 -2.51
N LEU A 86 -5.15 -2.57 -1.61
CA LEU A 86 -4.77 -3.96 -1.80
C LEU A 86 -5.36 -4.80 -0.66
N ARG A 87 -5.89 -5.98 -0.98
CA ARG A 87 -6.44 -6.89 0.02
C ARG A 87 -5.34 -7.79 0.55
N VAL A 88 -5.11 -7.77 1.85
CA VAL A 88 -4.20 -8.68 2.54
C VAL A 88 -5.04 -9.74 3.24
N VAL A 89 -4.72 -11.01 3.07
CA VAL A 89 -5.41 -12.11 3.77
C VAL A 89 -4.37 -12.88 4.55
N VAL A 90 -4.56 -12.95 5.86
CA VAL A 90 -3.68 -13.70 6.76
C VAL A 90 -4.32 -15.05 7.06
N SER A 91 -3.56 -16.12 6.90
CA SER A 91 -3.98 -17.50 7.19
C SER A 91 -3.01 -18.24 8.09
#